data_AF-A0A8S4DPV5-F1
#
_entry.id   AF-A0A8S4DPV5-F1
#
_cell.length_a   1.000
_cell.length_b   1.000
_cell.length_c   1.000
_cell.angle_alpha   90.00
_cell.angle_beta   90.00
_cell.angle_gamma   90.00
#
_symmetry.space_group_name_H-M   'P 1'
#
loop_
_entity.id
_entity.type
_entity.pdbx_description
1 polymer ?
#
loop_
_entity_poly.entity_id
_entity_poly.type
_entity_poly.pdbx_seq_one_letter_code
_entity_poly.pdbx_strand_id
1 'polypeptide(L)'
;MTAKNKPEETKKEKADPVPAATDDLSEEDKRLQEELNLLVEKLVGDDVDLYLPALQMLTNLIRTSTTSMTSVPKPLKFLREHYPTLKEVYEKIQDPKTKKFCADVVSVLAMGVSGSVEAAEKKECLKYCLLGTLSNVGEWGHEYVRQLEGEIAEEWKVENMDTLLPLVKDVITFDMQHSAEIQACDLLMEIDKLDLLTGHMDASNYPRVCLYLIGCASYVVEPESTAILQGVLDTYIKFGEHPRALLVAMQLHDKAKCEEVFNSCTDP
;
A
#
# COMPACT_ATOMS: atom_id res chain seq x y z
N MET A 1 31.35 36.98 63.49
CA MET A 1 32.13 36.54 62.31
C MET A 1 31.79 35.07 62.14
N THR A 2 31.06 34.60 61.14
CA THR A 2 31.18 34.85 59.70
C THR A 2 29.81 34.79 59.03
N ALA A 3 29.55 35.75 58.15
CA ALA A 3 28.33 35.87 57.38
C ALA A 3 28.43 35.08 56.06
N LYS A 4 27.27 34.51 55.67
CA LYS A 4 26.80 34.13 54.33
C LYS A 4 27.75 34.41 53.16
N ASN A 5 28.04 33.38 52.36
CA ASN A 5 28.22 33.56 50.92
C ASN A 5 27.46 32.49 50.14
N LYS A 6 26.56 32.99 49.29
CA LYS A 6 25.69 32.27 48.35
C LYS A 6 26.53 31.59 47.25
N PRO A 7 26.08 30.43 46.72
CA PRO A 7 26.59 29.88 45.47
C PRO A 7 26.21 30.76 44.26
N GLU A 8 27.10 30.79 43.28
CA GLU A 8 27.02 31.51 42.01
C GLU A 8 25.70 31.29 41.25
N GLU A 9 25.08 32.39 40.82
CA GLU A 9 24.01 32.39 39.82
C GLU A 9 24.59 32.10 38.43
N THR A 10 24.38 30.87 37.94
CA THR A 10 24.46 30.55 36.52
C THR A 10 23.46 31.42 35.75
N LYS A 11 23.98 32.37 34.97
CA LYS A 11 23.21 33.11 33.97
C LYS A 11 22.60 32.11 32.97
N LYS A 12 21.28 31.96 33.02
CA LYS A 12 20.48 31.42 31.92
C LYS A 12 20.61 32.37 30.73
N GLU A 13 21.36 31.98 29.70
CA GLU A 13 21.17 32.50 28.36
C GLU A 13 19.71 32.26 27.99
N LYS A 14 18.96 33.35 27.84
CA LYS A 14 17.60 33.30 27.29
C LYS A 14 17.75 32.88 25.84
N ALA A 15 17.28 31.67 25.55
CA ALA A 15 17.01 31.21 24.21
C ALA A 15 16.16 32.27 23.49
N ASP A 16 16.71 32.78 22.38
CA ASP A 16 15.90 33.44 21.37
C ASP A 16 14.79 32.45 20.95
N PRO A 17 13.52 32.88 20.93
CA PRO A 17 12.48 32.04 20.39
C PRO A 17 12.76 31.88 18.90
N VAL A 18 13.16 30.67 18.51
CA VAL A 18 13.16 30.24 17.11
C VAL A 18 11.78 30.61 16.56
N PRO A 19 11.67 31.51 15.57
CA PRO A 19 10.39 31.82 14.98
C PRO A 19 9.82 30.51 14.45
N ALA A 20 8.59 30.18 14.88
CA ALA A 20 7.83 29.10 14.30
C ALA A 20 7.90 29.26 12.78
N ALA A 21 8.38 28.22 12.09
CA ALA A 21 8.28 28.10 10.66
C ALA A 21 6.79 28.09 10.30
N THR A 22 6.21 29.27 10.14
CA THR A 22 4.96 29.45 9.41
C THR A 22 5.26 29.00 8.01
N ASP A 23 4.76 27.81 7.72
CA ASP A 23 4.48 27.21 6.43
C ASP A 23 4.26 28.29 5.33
N ASP A 24 5.35 28.72 4.68
CA ASP A 24 5.29 29.51 3.45
C ASP A 24 4.86 28.53 2.35
N LEU A 25 3.56 28.24 2.30
CA LEU A 25 2.93 27.56 1.17
C LEU A 25 3.34 28.32 -0.09
N SER A 26 4.05 27.62 -0.98
CA SER A 26 4.43 28.18 -2.29
C SER A 26 3.19 28.72 -2.99
N GLU A 27 3.32 29.76 -3.81
CA GLU A 27 2.22 30.26 -4.65
C GLU A 27 1.58 29.14 -5.49
N GLU A 28 2.35 28.11 -5.84
CA GLU A 28 1.85 26.90 -6.49
C GLU A 28 0.97 26.03 -5.58
N ASP A 29 1.32 25.89 -4.31
CA ASP A 29 0.53 25.13 -3.33
C ASP A 29 -0.80 25.82 -3.02
N LYS A 30 -0.82 27.16 -2.95
CA LYS A 30 -2.06 27.93 -2.77
C LYS A 30 -3.00 27.79 -3.96
N ARG A 31 -2.47 27.87 -5.19
CA ARG A 31 -3.25 27.65 -6.42
C ARG A 31 -3.83 26.23 -6.45
N LEU A 32 -3.03 25.24 -6.08
CA LEU A 32 -3.48 23.85 -5.99
C LEU A 32 -4.61 23.71 -4.95
N GLN A 33 -4.47 24.32 -3.78
CA GLN A 33 -5.50 24.32 -2.75
C GLN A 33 -6.80 25.00 -3.23
N GLU A 34 -6.70 26.15 -3.90
CA GLU A 34 -7.85 26.86 -4.48
C GLU A 34 -8.55 26.03 -5.56
N GLU A 35 -7.80 25.38 -6.45
CA GLU A 35 -8.35 24.52 -7.50
C GLU A 35 -9.07 23.29 -6.91
N LEU A 36 -8.47 22.65 -5.90
CA LEU A 36 -9.07 21.54 -5.18
C LEU A 36 -10.37 21.98 -4.47
N ASN A 37 -10.36 23.13 -3.79
CA ASN A 37 -11.54 23.68 -3.13
C ASN A 37 -12.67 23.96 -4.13
N LEU A 38 -12.36 24.56 -5.28
CA LEU A 38 -13.33 24.83 -6.33
C LEU A 38 -13.97 23.55 -6.88
N LEU A 39 -13.17 22.48 -7.04
CA LEU A 39 -13.67 21.18 -7.48
C LEU A 39 -14.61 20.55 -6.43
N VAL A 40 -14.28 20.66 -5.14
CA VAL A 40 -15.16 20.19 -4.07
C VAL A 40 -16.45 21.01 -4.01
N GLU A 41 -16.39 22.34 -4.15
CA GLU A 41 -17.59 23.19 -4.20
C GLU A 41 -18.52 22.82 -5.36
N LYS A 42 -17.96 22.51 -6.54
CA LYS A 42 -18.74 22.00 -7.68
C LYS A 42 -19.41 20.66 -7.40
N LEU A 43 -18.77 19.80 -6.62
CA LEU A 43 -19.32 18.52 -6.18
C LEU A 43 -20.40 18.68 -5.10
N VAL A 44 -20.36 19.74 -4.30
CA VAL A 44 -21.40 20.09 -3.33
C VAL A 44 -22.64 20.70 -4.00
N GLY A 45 -22.45 21.39 -5.13
CA GLY A 45 -23.54 21.94 -5.93
C GLY A 45 -24.50 20.87 -6.47
N ASP A 46 -25.66 21.29 -6.98
CA ASP A 46 -26.73 20.37 -7.43
C ASP A 46 -26.58 19.89 -8.89
N ASP A 47 -25.47 20.22 -9.55
CA ASP A 47 -25.31 20.02 -11.00
C ASP A 47 -24.69 18.64 -11.32
N VAL A 48 -25.56 17.65 -11.51
CA VAL A 48 -25.21 16.23 -11.67
C VAL A 48 -24.29 15.97 -12.87
N ASP A 49 -24.42 16.75 -13.94
CA ASP A 49 -23.60 16.61 -15.16
C ASP A 49 -22.13 17.04 -14.93
N LEU A 50 -21.87 17.88 -13.92
CA LEU A 50 -20.53 18.37 -13.58
C LEU A 50 -19.78 17.47 -12.61
N TYR A 51 -20.45 16.52 -11.95
CA TYR A 51 -19.82 15.64 -10.97
C TYR A 51 -18.72 14.77 -11.58
N LEU A 52 -18.99 14.11 -12.70
CA LEU A 52 -18.02 13.22 -13.32
C LEU A 52 -16.76 13.97 -13.82
N PRO A 53 -16.87 15.10 -14.56
CA PRO A 53 -15.70 15.90 -14.93
C PRO A 53 -14.92 16.42 -13.72
N ALA A 54 -15.61 16.86 -12.67
CA ALA A 54 -14.96 17.38 -11.46
C ALA A 54 -14.17 16.28 -10.74
N LEU A 55 -14.74 15.07 -10.60
CA LEU A 55 -14.03 13.93 -10.01
C LEU A 55 -12.84 13.49 -10.87
N GLN A 56 -12.97 13.51 -12.20
CA GLN A 56 -11.86 13.17 -13.11
C GLN A 56 -10.71 14.17 -13.00
N MET A 57 -11.01 15.47 -12.93
CA MET A 57 -10.00 16.50 -12.69
C MET A 57 -9.33 16.32 -11.33
N LEU A 58 -10.12 16.06 -10.28
CA LEU A 58 -9.61 15.78 -8.93
C LEU A 58 -8.65 14.59 -8.93
N THR A 59 -9.04 13.50 -9.60
CA THR A 59 -8.21 12.29 -9.76
C THR A 59 -6.91 12.61 -10.48
N ASN A 60 -6.97 13.35 -11.59
CA ASN A 60 -5.78 13.73 -12.34
C ASN A 60 -4.82 14.57 -11.48
N LEU A 61 -5.33 15.57 -10.76
CA LEU A 61 -4.51 16.39 -9.86
C LEU A 61 -3.84 15.55 -8.78
N ILE A 62 -4.57 14.65 -8.13
CA ILE A 62 -4.01 13.72 -7.14
C ILE A 62 -2.89 12.89 -7.78
N ARG A 63 -3.13 12.26 -8.94
CA ARG A 63 -2.12 11.40 -9.59
C ARG A 63 -0.88 12.16 -10.06
N THR A 64 -1.05 13.31 -10.71
CA THR A 64 0.08 14.09 -11.23
C THR A 64 0.94 14.69 -10.14
N SER A 65 0.36 15.00 -8.98
CA SER A 65 1.09 15.56 -7.84
C SER A 65 1.73 14.50 -6.93
N THR A 66 1.48 13.21 -7.17
CA THR A 66 1.92 12.08 -6.31
C THR A 66 3.18 11.38 -6.84
N THR A 67 3.89 11.94 -7.82
CA THR A 67 5.10 11.30 -8.41
C THR A 67 6.32 11.23 -7.48
N SER A 68 6.22 11.69 -6.22
CA SER A 68 7.32 11.67 -5.25
C SER A 68 7.11 10.59 -4.19
N MET A 69 8.05 9.64 -4.16
CA MET A 69 8.04 8.41 -3.36
C MET A 69 8.17 8.62 -1.83
N THR A 70 8.34 9.85 -1.33
CA THR A 70 8.84 10.10 0.04
C THR A 70 7.96 10.97 0.93
N SER A 71 6.76 11.38 0.51
CA SER A 71 5.87 12.18 1.37
C SER A 71 4.39 11.98 1.06
N VAL A 72 3.53 11.99 2.09
CA VAL A 72 2.08 12.10 1.91
C VAL A 72 1.79 13.27 0.96
N PRO A 73 1.18 13.03 -0.21
CA PRO A 73 0.94 14.05 -1.22
C PRO A 73 0.24 15.27 -0.63
N LYS A 74 0.74 16.48 -0.92
CA LYS A 74 0.11 17.73 -0.50
C LYS A 74 -1.38 17.82 -0.88
N PRO A 75 -1.84 17.36 -2.07
CA PRO A 75 -3.27 17.31 -2.39
C PRO A 75 -4.10 16.58 -1.34
N LEU A 76 -3.60 15.46 -0.80
CA LEU A 76 -4.31 14.69 0.23
C LEU A 76 -4.38 15.45 1.56
N LYS A 77 -3.36 16.26 1.88
CA LYS A 77 -3.40 17.10 3.09
C LYS A 77 -4.47 18.18 2.98
N PHE A 78 -4.62 18.82 1.83
CA PHE A 78 -5.65 19.84 1.60
C PHE A 78 -7.06 19.25 1.52
N LEU A 79 -7.20 18.07 0.89
CA LEU A 79 -8.49 17.39 0.78
C LEU A 79 -8.96 16.71 2.07
N ARG A 80 -8.07 16.58 3.08
CA ARG A 80 -8.41 16.01 4.39
C ARG A 80 -9.60 16.74 5.04
N GLU A 81 -9.63 18.07 4.96
CA GLU A 81 -10.72 18.88 5.54
C GLU A 81 -12.06 18.65 4.83
N HIS A 82 -12.01 18.28 3.55
CA HIS A 82 -13.18 18.04 2.70
C HIS A 82 -13.66 16.58 2.70
N TYR A 83 -12.99 15.69 3.43
CA TYR A 83 -13.34 14.28 3.48
C TYR A 83 -14.79 14.00 3.94
N PRO A 84 -15.31 14.64 5.01
CA PRO A 84 -16.71 14.47 5.42
C PRO A 84 -17.69 14.93 4.33
N THR A 85 -17.39 16.07 3.69
CA THR A 85 -18.20 16.65 2.62
C THR A 85 -18.28 15.70 1.43
N LEU A 86 -17.17 15.08 1.03
CA LEU A 86 -17.14 14.13 -0.07
C LEU A 86 -17.91 12.84 0.23
N LYS A 87 -18.00 12.42 1.49
CA LYS A 87 -18.88 11.32 1.91
C LYS A 87 -20.35 11.68 1.75
N GLU A 88 -20.74 12.90 2.08
CA GLU A 88 -22.11 13.37 1.83
C GLU A 88 -22.43 13.46 0.34
N VAL A 89 -21.47 13.91 -0.49
CA VAL A 89 -21.61 13.93 -1.95
C VAL A 89 -21.80 12.51 -2.48
N TYR A 90 -21.02 11.54 -2.00
CA TYR A 90 -21.17 10.13 -2.38
C TYR A 90 -22.59 9.58 -2.13
N GLU A 91 -23.21 9.95 -1.02
CA GLU A 91 -24.59 9.56 -0.71
C GLU A 91 -25.63 10.26 -1.59
N LYS A 92 -25.37 11.50 -2.01
CA LYS A 92 -26.23 12.28 -2.92
C LYS A 92 -26.21 11.77 -4.36
N ILE A 93 -25.08 11.24 -4.83
CA ILE A 93 -24.93 10.77 -6.20
C ILE A 93 -25.84 9.54 -6.45
N GLN A 94 -26.73 9.65 -7.44
CA GLN A 94 -27.61 8.56 -7.86
C GLN A 94 -27.06 7.78 -9.06
N ASP A 95 -26.24 8.43 -9.91
CA ASP A 95 -25.67 7.77 -11.09
C ASP A 95 -24.66 6.67 -10.68
N PRO A 96 -24.87 5.41 -11.10
CA PRO A 96 -24.04 4.28 -10.67
C PRO A 96 -22.57 4.40 -11.06
N LYS A 97 -22.27 4.99 -12.22
CA LYS A 97 -20.88 5.13 -12.70
C LYS A 97 -20.13 6.19 -11.90
N THR A 98 -20.76 7.35 -11.74
CA THR A 98 -20.23 8.48 -10.99
C THR A 98 -20.10 8.14 -9.51
N LYS A 99 -21.05 7.36 -8.96
CA LYS A 99 -20.99 6.88 -7.57
C LYS A 99 -19.80 5.97 -7.34
N LYS A 100 -19.55 5.00 -8.23
CA LYS A 100 -18.37 4.13 -8.14
C LYS A 100 -17.07 4.91 -8.23
N PHE A 101 -16.97 5.84 -9.16
CA PHE A 101 -15.78 6.68 -9.30
C PHE A 101 -15.55 7.59 -8.10
N CYS A 102 -16.63 8.12 -7.51
CA CYS A 102 -16.57 8.87 -6.26
C CYS A 102 -16.08 7.98 -5.09
N ALA A 103 -16.54 6.72 -5.01
CA ALA A 103 -16.04 5.77 -4.01
C ALA A 103 -14.52 5.53 -4.15
N ASP A 104 -14.01 5.40 -5.38
CA ASP A 104 -12.57 5.25 -5.62
C ASP A 104 -11.79 6.46 -5.08
N VAL A 105 -12.26 7.68 -5.35
CA VAL A 105 -11.65 8.92 -4.83
C VAL A 105 -11.72 8.96 -3.30
N VAL A 106 -12.88 8.64 -2.69
CA VAL A 106 -13.06 8.64 -1.23
C VAL A 106 -12.15 7.59 -0.58
N SER A 107 -11.98 6.42 -1.19
CA SER A 107 -11.04 5.38 -0.74
C SER A 107 -9.60 5.90 -0.66
N VAL A 108 -9.14 6.60 -1.71
CA VAL A 108 -7.79 7.18 -1.75
C VAL A 108 -7.63 8.32 -0.73
N LEU A 109 -8.67 9.12 -0.52
CA LEU A 109 -8.65 10.18 0.48
C LEU A 109 -8.61 9.65 1.91
N ALA A 110 -9.18 8.47 2.16
CA ALA A 110 -9.11 7.83 3.47
C ALA A 110 -7.65 7.60 3.93
N MET A 111 -6.73 7.34 2.99
CA MET A 111 -5.28 7.27 3.27
C MET A 111 -4.72 8.61 3.78
N GLY A 112 -5.15 9.73 3.21
CA GLY A 112 -4.73 11.06 3.69
C GLY A 112 -5.28 11.41 5.08
N VAL A 113 -6.39 10.79 5.46
CA VAL A 113 -7.12 11.02 6.71
C VAL A 113 -6.70 10.01 7.79
N SER A 114 -5.91 8.97 7.47
CA SER A 114 -5.43 7.93 8.40
C SER A 114 -4.59 8.47 9.57
N GLY A 115 -4.10 9.71 9.50
CA GLY A 115 -3.53 10.43 10.64
C GLY A 115 -4.56 10.86 11.70
N SER A 116 -5.86 10.72 11.41
CA SER A 116 -6.96 10.89 12.35
C SER A 116 -7.51 9.52 12.74
N VAL A 117 -7.56 9.29 14.05
CA VAL A 117 -7.86 7.99 14.70
C VAL A 117 -9.16 7.36 14.17
N GLU A 118 -10.13 8.16 13.72
CA GLU A 118 -11.46 7.69 13.32
C GLU A 118 -11.53 7.01 11.94
N ALA A 119 -10.62 7.32 11.00
CA ALA A 119 -10.64 6.75 9.64
C ALA A 119 -9.83 5.44 9.57
N ALA A 120 -8.70 5.38 10.29
CA ALA A 120 -7.90 4.17 10.42
C ALA A 120 -8.66 3.06 11.19
N GLU A 121 -9.40 3.42 12.25
CA GLU A 121 -10.21 2.45 13.01
C GLU A 121 -11.41 1.90 12.24
N LYS A 122 -11.87 2.59 11.19
CA LYS A 122 -13.07 2.22 10.42
C LYS A 122 -12.78 1.50 9.10
N LYS A 123 -11.51 1.28 8.73
CA LYS A 123 -11.12 0.60 7.47
C LYS A 123 -11.84 1.19 6.27
N GLU A 124 -11.94 2.52 6.25
CA GLU A 124 -12.78 3.20 5.26
C GLU A 124 -12.16 3.06 3.85
N CYS A 125 -10.83 2.89 3.74
CA CYS A 125 -10.16 2.68 2.46
C CYS A 125 -10.68 1.42 1.76
N LEU A 126 -10.61 0.25 2.42
CA LEU A 126 -11.07 -1.02 1.87
C LEU A 126 -12.58 -1.00 1.59
N LYS A 127 -13.37 -0.46 2.51
CA LYS A 127 -14.82 -0.35 2.34
C LYS A 127 -15.21 0.41 1.08
N TYR A 128 -14.62 1.58 0.83
CA TYR A 128 -14.94 2.37 -0.36
C TYR A 128 -14.32 1.77 -1.63
N CYS A 129 -13.18 1.09 -1.53
CA CYS A 129 -12.59 0.35 -2.65
C CYS A 129 -13.56 -0.75 -3.14
N LEU A 130 -14.15 -1.52 -2.21
CA LEU A 130 -15.16 -2.55 -2.52
C LEU A 130 -16.45 -1.99 -3.15
N LEU A 131 -16.83 -0.76 -2.80
CA LEU A 131 -17.99 -0.06 -3.37
C LEU A 131 -17.70 0.61 -4.72
N GLY A 132 -16.43 0.72 -5.08
CA GLY A 132 -15.95 1.44 -6.24
C GLY A 132 -15.91 0.62 -7.52
N THR A 133 -14.95 0.96 -8.40
CA THR A 133 -14.77 0.25 -9.67
C THR A 133 -13.94 -1.02 -9.54
N LEU A 134 -13.22 -1.20 -8.41
CA LEU A 134 -12.39 -2.39 -8.13
C LEU A 134 -11.37 -2.70 -9.23
N SER A 135 -11.01 -1.71 -10.05
CA SER A 135 -10.17 -1.89 -11.22
C SER A 135 -9.01 -0.90 -11.17
N ASN A 136 -7.81 -1.34 -11.52
CA ASN A 136 -6.61 -0.51 -11.62
C ASN A 136 -6.24 0.21 -10.31
N VAL A 137 -6.38 -0.48 -9.18
CA VAL A 137 -6.02 0.02 -7.83
C VAL A 137 -4.60 0.58 -7.77
N GLY A 138 -3.68 -0.02 -8.53
CA GLY A 138 -2.30 0.44 -8.66
C GLY A 138 -2.10 1.81 -9.31
N GLU A 139 -3.08 2.34 -10.06
CA GLU A 139 -2.97 3.66 -10.71
C GLU A 139 -2.87 4.84 -9.72
N TRP A 140 -3.26 4.61 -8.46
CA TRP A 140 -3.19 5.58 -7.36
C TRP A 140 -1.83 5.61 -6.66
N GLY A 141 -0.95 4.65 -6.96
CA GLY A 141 0.43 4.58 -6.48
C GLY A 141 0.63 3.68 -5.25
N HIS A 142 1.90 3.43 -4.95
CA HIS A 142 2.32 2.43 -3.95
C HIS A 142 1.80 2.69 -2.54
N GLU A 143 1.70 3.94 -2.09
CA GLU A 143 1.25 4.22 -0.72
C GLU A 143 -0.21 3.83 -0.52
N TYR A 144 -1.05 4.05 -1.54
CA TYR A 144 -2.45 3.62 -1.51
C TYR A 144 -2.56 2.10 -1.51
N VAL A 145 -1.80 1.44 -2.38
CA VAL A 145 -1.73 -0.02 -2.43
C VAL A 145 -1.29 -0.58 -1.08
N ARG A 146 -0.23 -0.04 -0.48
CA ARG A 146 0.28 -0.47 0.82
C ARG A 146 -0.73 -0.33 1.96
N GLN A 147 -1.46 0.79 2.02
CA GLN A 147 -2.52 0.95 3.02
C GLN A 147 -3.63 -0.08 2.80
N LEU A 148 -3.99 -0.32 1.54
CA LEU A 148 -5.01 -1.29 1.18
C LEU A 148 -4.58 -2.72 1.51
N GLU A 149 -3.32 -3.09 1.27
CA GLU A 149 -2.74 -4.40 1.66
C GLU A 149 -2.91 -4.66 3.15
N GLY A 150 -2.57 -3.69 4.01
CA GLY A 150 -2.74 -3.82 5.45
C GLY A 150 -4.20 -4.00 5.87
N GLU A 151 -5.13 -3.22 5.30
CA GLU A 151 -6.55 -3.37 5.60
C GLU A 151 -7.13 -4.70 5.09
N ILE A 152 -6.70 -5.16 3.91
CA ILE A 152 -7.06 -6.47 3.35
C ILE A 152 -6.59 -7.59 4.27
N ALA A 153 -5.33 -7.56 4.70
CA ALA A 153 -4.76 -8.60 5.54
C ALA A 153 -5.50 -8.71 6.88
N GLU A 154 -5.85 -7.57 7.50
CA GLU A 154 -6.61 -7.59 8.75
C GLU A 154 -8.09 -7.98 8.59
N GLU A 155 -8.71 -7.69 7.44
CA GLU A 155 -10.11 -8.08 7.17
C GLU A 155 -10.23 -9.50 6.60
N TRP A 156 -9.10 -10.12 6.25
CA TRP A 156 -9.07 -11.45 5.64
C TRP A 156 -9.72 -12.50 6.54
N LYS A 157 -10.92 -12.93 6.12
CA LYS A 157 -11.72 -13.98 6.78
C LYS A 157 -12.28 -14.89 5.71
N VAL A 158 -12.52 -16.15 6.08
CA VAL A 158 -13.10 -17.16 5.18
C VAL A 158 -14.41 -16.68 4.53
N GLU A 159 -15.21 -15.88 5.23
CA GLU A 159 -16.48 -15.34 4.75
C GLU A 159 -16.33 -14.26 3.67
N ASN A 160 -15.26 -13.46 3.70
CA ASN A 160 -15.02 -12.34 2.78
C ASN A 160 -13.96 -12.67 1.71
N MET A 161 -13.46 -13.91 1.71
CA MET A 161 -12.37 -14.35 0.84
C MET A 161 -12.73 -14.14 -0.64
N ASP A 162 -13.90 -14.57 -1.07
CA ASP A 162 -14.31 -14.52 -2.48
C ASP A 162 -14.46 -13.07 -3.00
N THR A 163 -14.81 -12.14 -2.12
CA THR A 163 -14.92 -10.72 -2.46
C THR A 163 -13.57 -10.00 -2.52
N LEU A 164 -12.62 -10.40 -1.67
CA LEU A 164 -11.30 -9.78 -1.57
C LEU A 164 -10.29 -10.38 -2.57
N LEU A 165 -10.47 -11.63 -2.98
CA LEU A 165 -9.52 -12.34 -3.83
C LEU A 165 -9.27 -11.69 -5.20
N PRO A 166 -10.27 -11.10 -5.91
CA PRO A 166 -10.01 -10.32 -7.11
C PRO A 166 -9.14 -9.08 -6.83
N LEU A 167 -9.42 -8.39 -5.72
CA LEU A 167 -8.67 -7.20 -5.30
C LEU A 167 -7.21 -7.53 -4.98
N VAL A 168 -6.99 -8.62 -4.25
CA VAL A 168 -5.66 -9.16 -3.93
C VAL A 168 -4.87 -9.47 -5.21
N LYS A 169 -5.49 -10.10 -6.21
CA LYS A 169 -4.82 -10.42 -7.48
C LYS A 169 -4.39 -9.16 -8.25
N ASP A 170 -5.23 -8.14 -8.27
CA ASP A 170 -4.90 -6.87 -8.93
C ASP A 170 -3.75 -6.16 -8.23
N VAL A 171 -3.74 -6.16 -6.89
CA VAL A 171 -2.65 -5.63 -6.06
C VAL A 171 -1.34 -6.37 -6.35
N ILE A 172 -1.33 -7.70 -6.24
CA ILE A 172 -0.11 -8.51 -6.50
C ILE A 172 0.41 -8.30 -7.92
N THR A 173 -0.49 -8.21 -8.91
CA THR A 173 -0.09 -7.94 -10.30
C THR A 173 0.61 -6.59 -10.43
N PHE A 174 0.10 -5.57 -9.75
CA PHE A 174 0.71 -4.25 -9.72
C PHE A 174 2.09 -4.27 -9.05
N ASP A 175 2.19 -4.87 -7.87
CA ASP A 175 3.45 -4.89 -7.09
C ASP A 175 4.56 -5.65 -7.80
N MET A 176 4.23 -6.78 -8.42
CA MET A 176 5.16 -7.57 -9.22
C MET A 176 5.67 -6.81 -10.45
N GLN A 177 4.87 -5.93 -11.04
CA GLN A 177 5.26 -5.10 -12.18
C GLN A 177 6.08 -3.86 -11.76
N HIS A 178 5.87 -3.36 -10.55
CA HIS A 178 6.47 -2.11 -10.07
C HIS A 178 7.60 -2.32 -9.04
N SER A 179 8.23 -3.50 -9.04
CA SER A 179 9.36 -3.81 -8.15
C SER A 179 9.03 -3.77 -6.65
N ALA A 180 7.77 -4.01 -6.28
CA ALA A 180 7.31 -4.14 -4.89
C ALA A 180 7.08 -5.62 -4.54
N GLU A 181 7.90 -6.53 -5.08
CA GLU A 181 7.63 -7.98 -5.03
C GLU A 181 7.68 -8.55 -3.61
N ILE A 182 8.44 -7.89 -2.73
CA ILE A 182 8.54 -8.23 -1.31
C ILE A 182 7.23 -7.92 -0.57
N GLN A 183 6.57 -6.79 -0.89
CA GLN A 183 5.29 -6.40 -0.30
C GLN A 183 4.20 -7.41 -0.67
N ALA A 184 4.15 -7.78 -1.95
CA ALA A 184 3.26 -8.84 -2.41
C ALA A 184 3.52 -10.19 -1.71
N CYS A 185 4.78 -10.53 -1.40
CA CYS A 185 5.09 -11.74 -0.63
C CYS A 185 4.57 -11.64 0.81
N ASP A 186 4.77 -10.51 1.47
CA ASP A 186 4.30 -10.27 2.85
C ASP A 186 2.78 -10.39 2.95
N LEU A 187 2.05 -9.72 2.06
CA LEU A 187 0.59 -9.83 1.98
C LEU A 187 0.15 -11.29 1.79
N LEU A 188 0.77 -12.01 0.85
CA LEU A 188 0.41 -13.39 0.54
C LEU A 188 0.72 -14.38 1.67
N MET A 189 1.77 -14.12 2.45
CA MET A 189 2.08 -14.88 3.66
C MET A 189 1.03 -14.61 4.74
N GLU A 190 0.62 -13.35 4.95
CA GLU A 190 -0.37 -12.99 5.97
C GLU A 190 -1.77 -13.59 5.68
N ILE A 191 -2.17 -13.67 4.41
CA ILE A 191 -3.46 -14.25 4.00
C ILE A 191 -3.43 -15.77 3.73
N ASP A 192 -2.25 -16.40 3.89
CA ASP A 192 -1.99 -17.81 3.63
C ASP A 192 -2.43 -18.24 2.20
N LYS A 193 -2.02 -17.47 1.18
CA LYS A 193 -2.30 -17.73 -0.25
C LYS A 193 -1.06 -17.61 -1.14
N LEU A 194 0.07 -18.12 -0.65
CA LEU A 194 1.34 -18.15 -1.40
C LEU A 194 1.24 -18.81 -2.78
N ASP A 195 0.28 -19.71 -3.01
CA ASP A 195 0.04 -20.35 -4.31
C ASP A 195 -0.13 -19.34 -5.45
N LEU A 196 -0.74 -18.18 -5.17
CA LEU A 196 -0.99 -17.13 -6.17
C LEU A 196 0.30 -16.56 -6.74
N LEU A 197 1.38 -16.55 -5.94
CA LEU A 197 2.67 -16.00 -6.32
C LEU A 197 3.21 -16.65 -7.61
N THR A 198 3.07 -17.97 -7.72
CA THR A 198 3.61 -18.78 -8.83
C THR A 198 3.10 -18.36 -10.21
N GLY A 199 1.91 -17.74 -10.26
CA GLY A 199 1.28 -17.22 -11.47
C GLY A 199 1.80 -15.84 -11.90
N HIS A 200 2.38 -15.07 -10.98
CA HIS A 200 2.86 -13.71 -11.22
C HIS A 200 4.40 -13.62 -11.25
N MET A 201 5.10 -14.74 -11.06
CA MET A 201 6.55 -14.81 -11.13
C MET A 201 7.07 -14.89 -12.56
N ASP A 202 8.04 -14.04 -12.88
CA ASP A 202 8.73 -13.95 -14.16
C ASP A 202 10.26 -14.03 -13.96
N ALA A 203 11.02 -14.06 -15.06
CA ALA A 203 12.48 -14.16 -15.05
C ALA A 203 13.20 -12.99 -14.35
N SER A 204 12.51 -11.85 -14.17
CA SER A 204 13.08 -10.62 -13.61
C SER A 204 12.85 -10.48 -12.09
N ASN A 205 11.75 -11.05 -11.59
CA ASN A 205 11.34 -10.96 -10.19
C ASN A 205 11.68 -12.21 -9.37
N TYR A 206 11.66 -13.40 -9.97
CA TYR A 206 11.81 -14.66 -9.22
C TYR A 206 13.08 -14.74 -8.36
N PRO A 207 14.27 -14.20 -8.74
CA PRO A 207 15.45 -14.35 -7.91
C PRO A 207 15.32 -13.58 -6.59
N ARG A 208 14.68 -12.40 -6.62
CA ARG A 208 14.45 -11.55 -5.44
C ARG A 208 13.41 -12.18 -4.52
N VAL A 209 12.30 -12.64 -5.11
CA VAL A 209 11.22 -13.31 -4.39
C VAL A 209 11.70 -14.59 -3.72
N CYS A 210 12.38 -15.49 -4.45
CA CYS A 210 12.89 -16.73 -3.87
C CYS A 210 13.90 -16.48 -2.74
N LEU A 211 14.81 -15.51 -2.90
CA LEU A 211 15.77 -15.16 -1.86
C LEU A 211 15.06 -14.67 -0.59
N TYR A 212 14.02 -13.83 -0.76
CA TYR A 212 13.22 -13.34 0.35
C TYR A 212 12.49 -14.47 1.09
N LEU A 213 11.80 -15.34 0.34
CA LEU A 213 11.06 -16.46 0.90
C LEU A 213 11.96 -17.46 1.65
N ILE A 214 13.17 -17.74 1.15
CA ILE A 214 14.16 -18.57 1.87
C ILE A 214 14.56 -17.91 3.20
N GLY A 215 14.74 -16.59 3.19
CA GLY A 215 14.98 -15.81 4.39
C GLY A 215 13.84 -15.96 5.39
N CYS A 216 12.59 -15.77 4.94
CA CYS A 216 11.39 -15.91 5.77
C CYS A 216 11.23 -17.33 6.33
N ALA A 217 11.51 -18.36 5.53
CA ALA A 217 11.43 -19.76 5.97
C ALA A 217 12.32 -20.08 7.18
N SER A 218 13.39 -19.30 7.42
CA SER A 218 14.27 -19.47 8.60
C SER A 218 13.65 -18.93 9.90
N TYR A 219 12.65 -18.06 9.81
CA TYR A 219 11.95 -17.45 10.95
C TYR A 219 10.57 -18.06 11.21
N VAL A 220 10.06 -18.85 10.27
CA VAL A 220 8.75 -19.50 10.34
C VAL A 220 8.92 -20.91 10.90
N VAL A 221 7.93 -21.38 11.66
CA VAL A 221 7.92 -22.71 12.28
C VAL A 221 7.42 -23.76 11.27
N GLU A 222 7.83 -25.01 11.41
CA GLU A 222 7.20 -26.12 10.68
C GLU A 222 5.71 -26.24 11.09
N PRO A 223 4.76 -26.45 10.16
CA PRO A 223 4.93 -26.92 8.77
C PRO A 223 5.00 -25.83 7.68
N GLU A 224 4.76 -24.56 8.01
CA GLU A 224 4.70 -23.46 7.02
C GLU A 224 6.07 -23.21 6.35
N SER A 225 7.16 -23.31 7.11
CA SER A 225 8.53 -23.22 6.55
C SER A 225 8.77 -24.25 5.44
N THR A 226 8.28 -25.48 5.64
CA THR A 226 8.35 -26.55 4.63
C THR A 226 7.55 -26.20 3.39
N ALA A 227 6.34 -25.65 3.53
CA ALA A 227 5.51 -25.24 2.41
C ALA A 227 6.15 -24.11 1.59
N ILE A 228 6.73 -23.10 2.25
CA ILE A 228 7.45 -22.00 1.60
C ILE A 228 8.64 -22.54 0.80
N LEU A 229 9.48 -23.38 1.41
CA LEU A 229 10.65 -23.96 0.75
C LEU A 229 10.25 -24.88 -0.41
N GLN A 230 9.13 -25.58 -0.32
CA GLN A 230 8.59 -26.36 -1.44
C GLN A 230 8.15 -25.47 -2.60
N GLY A 231 7.42 -24.37 -2.35
CA GLY A 231 7.06 -23.42 -3.39
C GLY A 231 8.28 -22.77 -4.08
N VAL A 232 9.32 -22.47 -3.31
CA VAL A 232 10.59 -21.96 -3.84
C VAL A 232 11.31 -23.01 -4.70
N LEU A 233 11.31 -24.27 -4.26
CA LEU A 233 11.88 -25.39 -5.02
C LEU A 233 11.22 -25.54 -6.39
N ASP A 234 9.89 -25.60 -6.41
CA ASP A 234 9.09 -25.76 -7.64
C ASP A 234 9.33 -24.60 -8.61
N THR A 235 9.48 -23.39 -8.05
CA THR A 235 9.82 -22.20 -8.82
C THR A 235 11.22 -22.30 -9.45
N TYR A 236 12.24 -22.71 -8.70
CA TYR A 236 13.59 -22.86 -9.26
C TYR A 236 13.66 -23.94 -10.34
N ILE A 237 12.93 -25.04 -10.19
CA ILE A 237 12.81 -26.08 -11.22
C ILE A 237 12.14 -25.50 -12.47
N LYS A 238 11.06 -24.73 -12.32
CA LYS A 238 10.35 -24.07 -13.44
C LYS A 238 11.25 -23.12 -14.24
N PHE A 239 12.17 -22.41 -13.59
CA PHE A 239 13.12 -21.51 -14.24
C PHE A 239 14.45 -22.19 -14.65
N GLY A 240 14.62 -23.50 -14.41
CA GLY A 240 15.81 -24.25 -14.81
C GLY A 240 17.05 -24.02 -13.94
N GLU A 241 16.91 -23.39 -12.77
CA GLU A 241 18.02 -23.21 -11.82
C GLU A 241 18.19 -24.44 -10.91
N HIS A 242 18.51 -25.58 -11.51
CA HIS A 242 18.69 -26.87 -10.80
C HIS A 242 19.71 -26.82 -9.65
N PRO A 243 20.86 -26.10 -9.73
CA PRO A 243 21.79 -26.03 -8.61
C PRO A 243 21.20 -25.35 -7.38
N ARG A 244 20.38 -24.29 -7.55
CA ARG A 244 19.72 -23.61 -6.43
C ARG A 244 18.55 -24.43 -5.90
N ALA A 245 17.79 -25.07 -6.79
CA ALA A 245 16.75 -26.03 -6.41
C ALA A 245 17.33 -27.14 -5.51
N LEU A 246 18.50 -27.70 -5.84
CA LEU A 246 19.13 -28.75 -5.05
C LEU A 246 19.50 -28.26 -3.63
N LEU A 247 20.00 -27.03 -3.49
CA LEU A 247 20.30 -26.45 -2.17
C LEU A 247 19.05 -26.35 -1.30
N VAL A 248 17.93 -25.93 -1.88
CA VAL A 248 16.64 -25.85 -1.17
C VAL A 248 16.12 -27.24 -0.81
N ALA A 249 16.22 -28.22 -1.72
CA ALA A 249 15.85 -29.61 -1.43
C ALA A 249 16.68 -30.22 -0.29
N MET A 250 17.99 -29.89 -0.22
CA MET A 250 18.85 -30.28 0.89
C MET A 250 18.43 -29.64 2.21
N GLN A 251 18.01 -28.36 2.18
CA GLN A 251 17.49 -27.64 3.36
C GLN A 251 16.17 -28.24 3.85
N LEU A 252 15.34 -28.77 2.94
CA LEU A 252 14.12 -29.53 3.26
C LEU A 252 14.40 -30.93 3.83
N HIS A 253 15.65 -31.39 3.85
CA HIS A 253 16.06 -32.74 4.25
C HIS A 253 15.34 -33.88 3.49
N ASP A 254 14.76 -33.60 2.32
CA ASP A 254 14.03 -34.56 1.51
C ASP A 254 14.93 -35.19 0.44
N LYS A 255 15.37 -36.42 0.69
CA LYS A 255 16.24 -37.15 -0.24
C LYS A 255 15.58 -37.44 -1.58
N ALA A 256 14.27 -37.70 -1.60
CA ALA A 256 13.57 -38.03 -2.84
C ALA A 256 13.55 -36.84 -3.79
N LYS A 257 13.30 -35.63 -3.26
CA LYS A 257 13.33 -34.38 -4.03
C LYS A 257 14.74 -34.03 -4.51
N CYS A 258 15.77 -34.28 -3.70
CA CYS A 258 17.16 -34.12 -4.15
C CYS A 258 17.49 -35.02 -5.36
N GLU A 259 17.07 -36.29 -5.32
CA GLU A 259 17.26 -37.22 -6.43
C GLU A 259 16.45 -36.80 -7.67
N GLU A 260 15.22 -36.32 -7.49
CA GLU A 260 14.39 -35.80 -8.58
C GLU A 260 15.02 -34.58 -9.26
N VAL A 261 15.47 -33.59 -8.48
CA VAL A 261 16.16 -32.40 -9.02
C VAL A 261 17.45 -32.80 -9.73
N PHE A 262 18.22 -33.73 -9.16
CA PHE A 262 19.46 -34.21 -9.77
C PHE A 262 19.19 -34.91 -11.11
N ASN A 263 18.18 -35.79 -11.16
CA ASN A 263 17.79 -36.49 -12.39
C ASN A 263 17.15 -35.56 -13.43
N SER A 264 16.51 -34.47 -12.99
CA SER A 264 15.94 -33.44 -13.87
C SER A 264 17.02 -32.58 -14.55
N CYS A 265 18.24 -32.56 -14.00
CA CYS A 265 19.36 -31.86 -14.59
C CYS A 265 19.83 -32.61 -15.84
N THR A 266 19.57 -32.06 -17.01
CA THR A 266 20.23 -32.51 -18.24
C THR A 266 21.68 -32.04 -18.23
N ASP A 267 22.62 -32.99 -18.31
CA ASP A 267 24.02 -32.69 -18.63
C ASP A 267 24.11 -31.90 -19.95
N PRO A 268 24.93 -30.83 -20.03
CA PRO A 268 25.24 -30.17 -21.30
C PRO A 268 26.06 -31.05 -22.26
#